data_AF-A0A3C1G916-F1
#
_entry.id   AF-A0A3C1G916-F1
#
_cell.length_a   1.000
_cell.length_b   1.000
_cell.length_c   1.000
_cell.angle_alpha   90.00
_cell.angle_beta   90.00
_cell.angle_gamma   90.00
#
_symmetry.space_group_name_H-M   'P 1'
#
loop_
_entity.id
_entity.type
_entity.pdbx_description
1 polymer ?
#
loop_
_entity_poly.entity_id
_entity_poly.type
_entity_poly.pdbx_seq_one_letter_code
_entity_poly.pdbx_strand_id
1 'polypeptide(L)'
;MTPLDALRQAVLECQQFPYRAEQPGSDLWQSPKETEHYASGDCEDAAVWTIARTWALAEGAELYLVAGVLAGGVGHAWVELVDGVETWWADPTPGYGAPVQPPGWFQNRTPRFAFRWNGTMFLDKFAYTTPGRVS
;
A
#
# COMPACT_ATOMS: atom_id res chain seq x y z
N MET A 1 19.45 3.15 2.13
CA MET A 1 18.72 1.99 1.58
C MET A 1 18.06 2.46 0.28
N THR A 2 17.92 1.61 -0.74
CA THR A 2 17.15 2.01 -1.94
C THR A 2 15.65 2.06 -1.60
N PRO A 3 14.82 2.85 -2.31
CA PRO A 3 13.37 2.83 -2.11
C PRO A 3 12.77 1.42 -2.23
N LEU A 4 13.25 0.63 -3.20
CA LEU A 4 12.79 -0.74 -3.42
C LEU A 4 13.15 -1.68 -2.26
N ASP A 5 14.37 -1.59 -1.73
CA ASP A 5 14.77 -2.40 -0.57
C ASP A 5 14.02 -1.97 0.71
N ALA A 6 13.75 -0.67 0.86
CA ALA A 6 12.93 -0.15 1.94
C ALA A 6 11.49 -0.64 1.88
N LEU A 7 10.90 -0.73 0.68
CA LEU A 7 9.56 -1.29 0.49
C LEU A 7 9.53 -2.77 0.86
N ARG A 8 10.51 -3.56 0.37
CA ARG A 8 10.62 -4.99 0.72
C ARG A 8 10.71 -5.20 2.23
N GLN A 9 11.54 -4.41 2.90
CA GLN A 9 11.69 -4.53 4.34
C GLN A 9 10.42 -4.12 5.09
N ALA A 10 9.79 -3.00 4.71
CA ALA A 10 8.53 -2.56 5.32
C ALA A 10 7.43 -3.62 5.16
N VAL A 11 7.28 -4.24 3.99
CA VAL A 11 6.28 -5.31 3.78
C VAL A 11 6.51 -6.48 4.73
N LEU A 12 7.76 -6.94 4.88
CA LEU A 12 8.09 -8.06 5.77
C LEU A 12 7.80 -7.74 7.24
N GLU A 13 8.06 -6.51 7.66
CA GLU A 13 7.75 -6.03 9.01
C GLU A 13 6.23 -5.93 9.22
N CYS A 14 5.49 -5.36 8.26
CA CYS A 14 4.03 -5.21 8.34
C CYS A 14 3.31 -6.56 8.42
N GLN A 15 3.79 -7.56 7.68
CA GLN A 15 3.20 -8.90 7.67
C GLN A 15 3.34 -9.64 9.02
N GLN A 16 4.08 -9.10 10.00
CA GLN A 16 4.08 -9.60 11.38
C GLN A 16 2.83 -9.19 12.16
N PHE A 17 2.12 -8.14 11.73
CA PHE A 17 0.87 -7.71 12.35
C PHE A 17 -0.28 -8.58 11.83
N PRO A 18 -1.06 -9.27 12.67
CA PRO A 18 -2.22 -10.03 12.22
C PRO A 18 -3.26 -9.16 11.52
N TYR A 19 -3.88 -9.72 10.48
CA TYR A 19 -5.03 -9.13 9.82
C TYR A 19 -6.23 -9.09 10.78
N ARG A 20 -6.88 -7.94 10.88
CA ARG A 20 -8.08 -7.74 11.69
C ARG A 20 -9.12 -7.00 10.87
N ALA A 21 -10.09 -7.75 10.34
CA ALA A 21 -11.22 -7.17 9.63
C ALA A 21 -12.04 -6.26 10.56
N GLU A 22 -12.53 -5.18 9.98
CA GLU A 22 -13.48 -4.29 10.62
C GLU A 22 -14.88 -4.89 10.81
N GLN A 23 -15.69 -4.23 11.65
CA GLN A 23 -17.10 -4.61 11.79
C GLN A 23 -17.86 -4.21 10.52
N PRO A 24 -18.85 -5.01 10.08
CA PRO A 24 -19.66 -4.65 8.92
C PRO A 24 -20.29 -3.27 9.08
N GLY A 25 -19.98 -2.36 8.15
CA GLY A 25 -20.49 -0.98 8.16
C GLY A 25 -19.60 0.05 8.86
N SER A 26 -18.43 -0.34 9.37
CA SER A 26 -17.33 0.59 9.66
C SER A 26 -16.29 0.57 8.53
N ASP A 27 -15.59 1.70 8.37
CA ASP A 27 -14.42 1.89 7.51
C ASP A 27 -13.53 2.93 8.22
N LEU A 28 -12.87 2.51 9.30
CA LEU A 28 -12.11 3.34 10.25
C LEU A 28 -10.60 3.13 10.10
N TRP A 29 -10.01 3.96 9.26
CA TRP A 29 -8.59 3.87 8.95
C TRP A 29 -7.72 4.25 10.14
N GLN A 30 -6.71 3.42 10.40
CA GLN A 30 -5.69 3.65 11.40
C GLN A 30 -4.54 4.51 10.84
N SER A 31 -4.01 5.40 11.67
CA SER A 31 -2.70 5.98 11.45
C SER A 31 -1.59 4.93 11.65
N PRO A 32 -0.37 5.14 11.11
CA PRO A 32 0.75 4.22 11.35
C PRO A 32 1.03 3.97 12.83
N LYS A 33 0.87 4.99 13.69
CA LYS A 33 1.06 4.85 15.15
C LYS A 33 -0.02 3.99 15.79
N GLU A 34 -1.25 4.05 15.28
CA GLU A 34 -2.34 3.19 15.74
C GLU A 34 -2.10 1.74 15.31
N THR A 35 -1.66 1.51 14.07
CA THR A 35 -1.28 0.16 13.60
C THR A 35 -0.14 -0.44 14.45
N GLU A 36 0.86 0.37 14.82
CA GLU A 36 1.92 -0.06 15.75
C GLU A 36 1.37 -0.34 17.15
N HIS A 37 0.49 0.51 17.65
CA HIS A 37 -0.08 0.39 18.99
C HIS A 37 -1.00 -0.84 19.13
N TYR A 38 -1.87 -1.06 18.14
CA TYR A 38 -2.78 -2.19 18.11
C TYR A 38 -2.13 -3.47 17.58
N ALA A 39 -0.95 -3.35 16.97
CA ALA A 39 -0.23 -4.42 16.29
C ALA A 39 -1.13 -5.23 15.35
N SER A 40 -2.11 -4.59 14.72
CA SER A 40 -3.12 -5.21 13.86
C SER A 40 -3.86 -4.16 13.05
N GLY A 41 -4.43 -4.58 11.93
CA GLY A 41 -5.23 -3.77 11.03
C GLY A 41 -5.69 -4.59 9.84
N ASP A 42 -6.45 -3.99 8.93
CA ASP A 42 -6.83 -4.61 7.67
C ASP A 42 -5.97 -4.10 6.50
N CYS A 43 -6.51 -4.09 5.28
CA CYS A 43 -5.69 -3.88 4.08
C CYS A 43 -5.22 -2.43 3.92
N GLU A 44 -6.06 -1.46 4.27
CA GLU A 44 -5.74 -0.04 4.26
C GLU A 44 -4.74 0.31 5.37
N ASP A 45 -4.94 -0.21 6.58
CA ASP A 45 -4.05 0.02 7.72
C ASP A 45 -2.64 -0.49 7.41
N ALA A 46 -2.56 -1.71 6.86
CA ALA A 46 -1.30 -2.32 6.44
C ALA A 46 -0.60 -1.50 5.34
N ALA A 47 -1.35 -1.00 4.36
CA ALA A 47 -0.82 -0.15 3.29
C ALA A 47 -0.32 1.20 3.82
N VAL A 48 -1.09 1.87 4.68
CA VAL A 48 -0.72 3.15 5.30
C VAL A 48 0.53 2.99 6.16
N TRP A 49 0.59 1.96 7.00
CA TRP A 49 1.77 1.68 7.82
C TRP A 49 3.02 1.39 6.96
N THR A 50 2.87 0.56 5.92
CA THR A 50 3.97 0.19 5.03
C THR A 50 4.55 1.41 4.33
N ILE A 51 3.71 2.31 3.82
CA ILE A 51 4.16 3.56 3.18
C ILE A 51 4.96 4.43 4.15
N ALA A 52 4.44 4.65 5.36
CA ALA A 52 5.13 5.46 6.37
C ALA A 52 6.47 4.82 6.76
N ARG A 53 6.52 3.49 6.90
CA ARG A 53 7.73 2.76 7.22
C ARG A 53 8.76 2.79 6.08
N THR A 54 8.33 2.59 4.83
CA THR A 54 9.20 2.71 3.66
C THR A 54 9.81 4.10 3.57
N TRP A 55 9.01 5.16 3.75
CA TRP A 55 9.50 6.54 3.75
C TRP A 55 10.49 6.81 4.88
N ALA A 56 10.27 6.26 6.08
CA ALA A 56 11.20 6.39 7.20
C ALA A 56 12.56 5.71 6.94
N LEU A 57 12.58 4.65 6.11
CA LEU A 57 13.80 3.93 5.72
C LEU A 57 14.49 4.54 4.49
N ALA A 58 13.73 5.21 3.62
CA ALA A 58 14.18 5.85 2.40
C ALA A 58 13.38 7.14 2.14
N GLU A 59 13.80 8.24 2.78
CA GLU A 59 13.16 9.55 2.61
C GLU A 59 13.20 9.98 1.14
N GLY A 60 12.08 10.51 0.64
CA GLY A 60 11.94 10.91 -0.76
C GLY A 60 11.44 9.80 -1.70
N ALA A 61 11.21 8.57 -1.21
CA ALA A 61 10.62 7.50 -1.99
C ALA A 61 9.22 7.87 -2.52
N GLU A 62 9.00 7.81 -3.83
CA GLU A 62 7.72 8.18 -4.42
C GLU A 62 6.68 7.05 -4.24
N LEU A 63 5.87 7.16 -3.20
CA LEU A 63 4.94 6.12 -2.75
C LEU A 63 3.49 6.54 -2.96
N TYR A 64 2.66 5.57 -3.31
CA TYR A 64 1.23 5.73 -3.47
C TYR A 64 0.46 4.69 -2.68
N LEU A 65 -0.57 5.14 -1.97
CA LEU A 65 -1.63 4.26 -1.52
C LEU A 65 -2.57 4.03 -2.68
N VAL A 66 -2.80 2.77 -3.03
CA VAL A 66 -3.70 2.38 -4.11
C VAL A 66 -4.94 1.74 -3.51
N ALA A 67 -6.11 2.31 -3.82
CA ALA A 67 -7.41 1.76 -3.49
C ALA A 67 -8.06 1.18 -4.75
N GLY A 68 -8.54 -0.06 -4.66
CA GLY A 68 -9.09 -0.78 -5.79
C GLY A 68 -10.00 -1.93 -5.35
N VAL A 69 -10.09 -2.94 -6.21
CA VAL A 69 -10.84 -4.17 -5.93
C VAL A 69 -10.05 -5.41 -6.32
N LEU A 70 -10.21 -6.50 -5.58
CA LEU A 70 -9.78 -7.84 -5.96
C LEU A 70 -10.74 -8.45 -7.01
N ALA A 71 -10.32 -9.58 -7.60
CA ALA A 71 -11.23 -10.45 -8.34
C ALA A 71 -12.43 -10.84 -7.47
N GLY A 72 -13.64 -10.68 -8.00
CA GLY A 72 -14.88 -10.83 -7.24
C GLY A 72 -15.44 -9.53 -6.65
N GLY A 73 -14.74 -8.39 -6.83
CA GLY A 73 -15.26 -7.06 -6.52
C GLY A 73 -15.10 -6.60 -5.08
N VAL A 74 -14.36 -7.35 -4.25
CA VAL A 74 -14.04 -7.00 -2.86
C VAL A 74 -13.08 -5.79 -2.86
N GLY A 75 -13.40 -4.74 -2.09
CA GLY A 75 -12.51 -3.59 -1.91
C GLY A 75 -11.17 -4.00 -1.31
N HIS A 76 -10.08 -3.38 -1.76
CA HIS A 76 -8.74 -3.68 -1.25
C HIS A 76 -7.78 -2.50 -1.44
N ALA A 77 -6.81 -2.39 -0.55
CA ALA A 77 -5.75 -1.38 -0.60
C ALA A 77 -4.35 -2.02 -0.66
N TRP A 78 -3.42 -1.36 -1.37
CA TRP A 78 -2.03 -1.81 -1.50
C TRP A 78 -1.09 -0.63 -1.77
N VAL A 79 0.20 -0.90 -1.89
CA VAL A 79 1.25 0.11 -2.05
C VAL A 79 1.81 0.07 -3.46
N GLU A 80 2.04 1.25 -4.05
CA GLU A 80 2.87 1.44 -5.24
C GLU A 80 4.10 2.29 -4.91
N LEU A 81 5.20 2.00 -5.58
CA LEU A 81 6.46 2.74 -5.54
C LEU A 81 6.85 3.11 -6.97
N VAL A 82 7.17 4.37 -7.22
CA VAL A 82 7.80 4.83 -8.47
C VAL A 82 9.27 5.09 -8.20
N ASP A 83 10.14 4.41 -8.93
CA ASP A 83 11.60 4.58 -8.87
C ASP A 83 12.14 4.90 -10.27
N GLY A 84 12.25 6.20 -10.56
CA GLY A 84 12.62 6.68 -11.89
C GLY A 84 11.57 6.34 -12.96
N VAL A 85 11.91 5.43 -13.87
CA VAL A 85 11.01 4.95 -14.94
C VAL A 85 10.30 3.64 -14.59
N GLU A 86 10.68 3.03 -13.47
CA GLU A 86 10.11 1.78 -13.00
C GLU A 86 9.01 2.03 -11.97
N THR A 87 8.01 1.15 -11.96
CA THR A 87 6.95 1.16 -10.96
C THR A 87 6.87 -0.21 -10.33
N TRP A 88 6.78 -0.25 -9.01
CA TRP A 88 6.69 -1.48 -8.24
C TRP A 88 5.43 -1.42 -7.41
N TRP A 89 4.88 -2.58 -7.07
CA TRP A 89 3.75 -2.65 -6.14
C TRP A 89 3.90 -3.78 -5.15
N ALA A 90 3.25 -3.64 -4.00
CA ALA A 90 3.28 -4.62 -2.94
C ALA A 90 1.93 -4.66 -2.20
N ASP A 91 1.47 -5.85 -1.86
CA ASP A 91 0.38 -6.04 -0.90
C ASP A 91 0.95 -6.41 0.47
N PRO A 92 0.93 -5.49 1.46
CA PRO A 92 1.46 -5.76 2.78
C PRO A 92 0.51 -6.59 3.66
N THR A 93 -0.71 -6.87 3.18
CA THR A 93 -1.69 -7.65 3.93
C THR A 93 -1.13 -9.05 4.25
N PRO A 94 -1.16 -9.50 5.53
CA PRO A 94 -0.65 -10.81 5.93
C PRO A 94 -1.28 -11.96 5.11
N GLY A 95 -0.44 -12.88 4.65
CA GLY A 95 -0.89 -14.04 3.86
C GLY A 95 -0.86 -13.86 2.34
N TYR A 96 -0.66 -12.63 1.81
CA TYR A 96 -0.49 -12.40 0.36
C TYR A 96 0.94 -12.65 -0.16
N GLY A 97 1.85 -13.11 0.70
CA GLY A 97 3.24 -13.40 0.37
C GLY A 97 4.09 -12.13 0.23
N ALA A 98 5.42 -12.29 0.13
CA ALA A 98 6.38 -11.20 0.11
C ALA A 98 6.74 -10.57 -1.27
N PRO A 99 5.99 -10.72 -2.40
CA PRO A 99 6.50 -10.19 -3.65
C PRO A 99 6.19 -8.68 -3.76
N VAL A 100 7.24 -7.86 -3.67
CA VAL A 100 7.26 -6.58 -4.39
C VAL A 100 7.39 -6.91 -5.87
N GLN A 101 6.38 -6.54 -6.66
CA GLN A 101 6.24 -6.94 -8.05
C GLN A 101 6.45 -5.76 -9.01
N PRO A 102 7.01 -5.99 -10.21
CA PRO A 102 7.06 -4.97 -11.26
C PRO A 102 5.62 -4.65 -11.76
N PRO A 103 5.44 -3.59 -12.57
CA PRO A 103 4.14 -3.08 -12.94
C PRO A 103 3.61 -3.86 -14.16
N GLY A 104 3.38 -5.17 -13.98
CA GLY A 104 2.92 -6.09 -15.03
C GLY A 104 1.40 -6.24 -15.10
N TRP A 105 0.65 -5.33 -14.46
CA TRP A 105 -0.73 -5.43 -13.99
C TRP A 105 -0.91 -6.14 -12.65
N PHE A 106 -1.63 -5.47 -11.73
CA PHE A 106 -1.99 -5.96 -10.41
C PHE A 106 -2.75 -7.27 -10.55
N GLN A 107 -2.06 -8.39 -10.35
CA GLN A 107 -2.62 -9.72 -10.60
C GLN A 107 -3.91 -9.90 -9.81
N ASN A 108 -5.02 -10.16 -10.51
CA ASN A 108 -6.36 -10.29 -9.93
C ASN A 108 -6.84 -9.05 -9.15
N ARG A 109 -6.36 -7.86 -9.52
CA ARG A 109 -6.70 -6.60 -8.88
C ARG A 109 -6.96 -5.53 -9.92
N THR A 110 -7.90 -4.65 -9.64
CA THR A 110 -8.21 -3.49 -10.48
C THR A 110 -8.01 -2.23 -9.64
N PRO A 111 -6.91 -1.48 -9.84
CA PRO A 111 -6.72 -0.20 -9.18
C PRO A 111 -7.81 0.78 -9.62
N ARG A 112 -8.28 1.63 -8.70
CA ARG A 112 -9.26 2.68 -9.02
C ARG A 112 -8.71 4.06 -8.71
N PHE A 113 -8.09 4.21 -7.54
CA PHE A 113 -7.53 5.47 -7.09
C PHE A 113 -6.13 5.28 -6.53
N ALA A 114 -5.26 6.26 -6.76
CA ALA A 114 -3.97 6.39 -6.10
C ALA A 114 -3.92 7.69 -5.33
N PHE A 115 -3.24 7.67 -4.19
CA PHE A 115 -3.00 8.83 -3.34
C PHE A 115 -1.51 8.91 -3.03
N ARG A 116 -0.87 10.01 -3.44
CA ARG A 116 0.58 10.17 -3.29
C ARG A 116 0.94 10.52 -1.85
N TRP A 117 1.95 9.87 -1.28
CA TRP A 117 2.51 10.24 0.01
C TRP A 117 3.58 11.33 -0.13
N ASN A 118 3.49 12.39 0.68
CA ASN A 118 4.47 13.48 0.69
C ASN A 118 5.44 13.47 1.89
N GLY A 119 5.41 12.42 2.72
CA GLY A 119 6.15 12.36 3.99
C GLY A 119 5.32 12.68 5.23
N THR A 120 4.15 13.31 5.07
CA THR A 120 3.28 13.72 6.19
C THR A 120 1.81 13.35 6.01
N MET A 121 1.30 13.40 4.78
CA MET A 121 -0.10 13.11 4.45
C MET A 121 -0.21 12.55 3.03
N PHE A 122 -1.34 11.90 2.76
CA PHE A 122 -1.76 11.53 1.42
C PHE A 122 -2.31 12.76 0.70
N LEU A 123 -1.67 13.10 -0.42
CA LEU A 123 -2.08 14.16 -1.35
C LEU A 123 -2.83 13.56 -2.54
N ASP A 124 -3.19 14.44 -3.49
CA ASP A 124 -3.63 14.20 -4.87
C ASP A 124 -4.26 12.83 -5.13
N LYS A 125 -5.58 12.84 -5.32
CA LYS A 125 -6.34 11.69 -5.76
C LYS A 125 -6.21 11.55 -7.27
N PHE A 126 -5.49 10.55 -7.72
CA PHE A 126 -5.40 10.19 -9.12
C PHE A 126 -6.38 9.05 -9.42
N ALA A 127 -7.10 9.14 -10.52
CA ALA A 127 -7.91 8.04 -11.01
C ALA A 127 -7.08 7.18 -11.95
N TYR A 128 -7.12 5.86 -11.79
CA TYR A 128 -6.55 4.97 -12.79
C TYR A 128 -7.46 4.95 -14.00
N THR A 129 -7.05 5.57 -15.09
CA THR A 129 -7.63 5.27 -16.40
C THR A 129 -7.02 3.96 -16.90
N THR A 130 -7.85 3.03 -17.39
CA THR A 130 -7.44 1.71 -17.89
C THR A 130 -6.28 1.80 -18.91
N PRO A 131 -5.31 0.88 -18.91
CA PRO A 131 -4.38 0.61 -17.83
C PRO A 131 -3.01 1.27 -18.09
N GLY A 132 -2.41 1.89 -17.07
CA GLY A 132 -0.95 1.98 -17.02
C GLY A 132 -0.34 3.32 -16.61
N ARG A 133 -1.13 4.34 -16.28
CA ARG A 133 -0.56 5.55 -15.66
C ARG A 133 -1.58 6.28 -14.80
N VAL A 134 -1.08 6.70 -13.65
CA VAL A 134 -1.59 7.78 -12.81
C VAL A 134 -1.62 9.04 -13.68
N SER A 135 -2.80 9.62 -13.91
CA SER A 135 -3.01 10.87 -14.66
C SER A 135 -3.49 11.98 -13.76
#